data_AF-E3ZS87-F1
#
_entry.id   AF-E3ZS87-F1
#
_cell.length_a   1.000
_cell.length_b   1.000
_cell.length_c   1.000
_cell.angle_alpha   90.00
_cell.angle_beta   90.00
_cell.angle_gamma   90.00
#
_symmetry.space_group_name_H-M   'P 1'
#
loop_
_entity.id
_entity.type
_entity.pdbx_description
1 polymer ?
#
loop_
_entity_poly.entity_id
_entity_poly.type
_entity_poly.pdbx_seq_one_letter_code
_entity_poly.pdbx_strand_id
1 'polypeptide(L)' 'VYAEAQELADYLKEYKTVVVNLQRISHDQATRIVDFLSGTVYALGGDIQRVGNNIFLCTPDNVEVNGSISEMLDEQNFM' A
#
# COMPACT_ATOMS: atom_id res chain seq x y z
N VAL A 1 1.75 8.58 -12.84
CA VAL A 1 2.45 7.55 -12.03
C VAL A 1 3.24 8.14 -10.87
N TYR A 2 4.41 8.78 -11.05
CA TYR A 2 5.11 9.39 -9.89
C TYR A 2 4.29 10.47 -9.18
N ALA A 3 3.55 11.27 -9.95
CA ALA A 3 2.70 12.32 -9.38
C ALA A 3 1.61 11.76 -8.45
N GLU A 4 1.01 10.60 -8.79
CA GLU A 4 -0.03 9.98 -7.97
C GLU A 4 0.57 9.45 -6.66
N ALA A 5 1.72 8.79 -6.72
CA ALA A 5 2.40 8.31 -5.51
C ALA A 5 2.80 9.46 -4.57
N GLN A 6 3.23 10.60 -5.12
CA GLN A 6 3.52 11.81 -4.35
C GLN A 6 2.26 12.37 -3.67
N GLU A 7 1.12 12.40 -4.36
CA GLU A 7 -0.15 12.83 -3.77
C GLU A 7 -0.56 11.92 -2.60
N LEU A 8 -0.38 10.60 -2.72
CA LEU A 8 -0.63 9.67 -1.63
C LEU A 8 0.29 9.92 -0.42
N ALA A 9 1.56 10.27 -0.66
CA ALA A 9 2.49 10.65 0.39
C ALA A 9 2.06 11.94 1.11
N ASP A 10 1.51 12.92 0.38
CA ASP A 10 0.99 14.14 0.99
C ASP A 10 -0.23 13.86 1.88
N TYR A 11 -1.12 12.94 1.49
CA TYR A 11 -2.21 12.50 2.37
C TYR A 11 -1.70 11.84 3.66
N LEU A 12 -0.66 11.00 3.57
CA LEU A 12 -0.05 10.36 4.75
C LEU A 12 0.58 11.40 5.68
N LYS A 13 1.24 12.43 5.14
CA LYS A 13 1.79 13.55 5.92
C LYS A 13 0.71 14.40 6.61
N GLU A 14 -0.51 14.41 6.08
CA GLU A 14 -1.68 15.03 6.69
C GLU A 14 -2.40 14.09 7.69
N TYR A 15 -1.76 13.01 8.12
CA TYR A 15 -2.31 12.00 9.04
C TYR A 15 -3.58 11.30 8.50
N LYS A 16 -3.68 11.15 7.18
CA LYS A 16 -4.77 10.43 6.53
C LYS A 16 -4.30 9.04 6.09
N THR A 17 -5.09 8.03 6.45
CA THR A 17 -4.93 6.66 5.94
C THR A 17 -5.35 6.58 4.47
N VAL A 18 -4.61 5.82 3.67
CA VAL A 18 -4.84 5.67 2.23
C VAL A 18 -5.00 4.20 1.86
N VAL A 19 -6.02 3.88 1.06
CA VAL A 19 -6.14 2.58 0.38
C VAL A 19 -5.73 2.75 -1.08
N VAL A 20 -4.74 1.96 -1.50
CA VAL A 20 -4.13 2.02 -2.82
C VAL A 20 -4.52 0.77 -3.61
N ASN A 21 -5.32 0.94 -4.66
CA ASN A 21 -5.68 -0.13 -5.58
C ASN A 21 -4.82 -0.05 -6.85
N LEU A 22 -3.97 -1.07 -7.04
CA LEU A 22 -3.05 -1.20 -8.16
C LEU A 22 -3.46 -2.31 -9.14
N GLN A 23 -4.69 -2.84 -9.05
CA GLN A 23 -5.14 -3.96 -9.89
C GLN A 23 -5.10 -3.68 -11.41
N ARG A 24 -5.17 -2.42 -11.81
CA ARG A 24 -5.11 -1.99 -13.22
C ARG A 24 -3.78 -1.35 -13.61
N ILE A 25 -2.79 -1.42 -12.72
CA ILE A 25 -1.45 -0.88 -12.93
C ILE A 25 -0.54 -2.03 -13.37
N SER A 26 0.37 -1.76 -14.32
CA SER A 26 1.34 -2.77 -14.73
C SER A 26 2.24 -3.16 -13.57
N HIS A 27 2.70 -4.41 -13.54
CA HIS A 27 3.49 -4.95 -12.45
C HIS A 27 4.70 -4.07 -12.10
N ASP A 28 5.51 -3.69 -13.10
CA ASP A 28 6.70 -2.83 -12.90
C ASP A 28 6.37 -1.47 -12.29
N GLN A 29 5.22 -0.88 -12.65
CA GLN A 29 4.79 0.40 -12.08
C GLN A 29 4.24 0.21 -10.67
N ALA A 30 3.49 -0.87 -10.42
CA ALA A 30 2.96 -1.18 -9.11
C ALA A 30 4.09 -1.39 -8.09
N THR A 31 5.14 -2.15 -8.45
CA THR A 31 6.34 -2.33 -7.62
C THR A 31 6.98 -1.00 -7.24
N ARG A 32 7.18 -0.10 -8.22
CA ARG A 32 7.77 1.23 -7.97
C ARG A 32 6.92 2.11 -7.06
N ILE A 33 5.59 2.03 -7.18
CA ILE A 33 4.67 2.76 -6.29
C ILE A 33 4.76 2.21 -4.88
N VAL A 34 4.74 0.88 -4.73
CA VAL A 34 4.85 0.22 -3.41
C VAL A 34 6.20 0.52 -2.76
N ASP A 35 7.31 0.47 -3.50
CA ASP A 35 8.64 0.83 -2.98
C ASP A 35 8.68 2.27 -2.47
N PHE A 36 8.13 3.21 -3.25
CA PHE A 36 8.06 4.62 -2.87
C PHE A 36 7.22 4.84 -1.61
N LEU A 37 6.04 4.23 -1.55
CA LEU A 37 5.15 4.35 -0.39
C LEU A 37 5.73 3.66 0.85
N SER A 38 6.42 2.53 0.68
CA SER A 38 7.12 1.83 1.76
C SER A 38 8.20 2.71 2.38
N GLY A 39 9.00 3.40 1.56
CA GLY A 39 9.96 4.38 2.04
C GLY A 39 9.30 5.58 2.73
N THR A 40 8.14 6.02 2.21
CA THR A 40 7.37 7.13 2.77
C THR A 40 6.82 6.80 4.16
N VAL A 41 6.09 5.70 4.31
CA VAL A 41 5.53 5.31 5.61
C VAL A 41 6.62 5.00 6.62
N TYR A 42 7.73 4.39 6.20
CA TYR A 42 8.90 4.17 7.06
C TYR A 42 9.46 5.49 7.62
N ALA A 43 9.60 6.51 6.75
CA ALA A 43 10.09 7.82 7.18
C ALA A 43 9.11 8.57 8.09
N LEU A 44 7.81 8.29 7.99
CA LEU A 44 6.75 8.89 8.80
C LEU A 44 6.42 8.08 10.07
N GLY A 45 7.06 6.93 10.30
CA GLY A 45 6.70 6.04 11.41
C GLY A 45 5.35 5.35 11.24
N GLY A 46 4.81 5.34 10.02
CA GLY A 46 3.59 4.65 9.64
C GLY A 46 3.83 3.20 9.21
N ASP A 47 2.83 2.61 8.58
CA ASP A 47 2.88 1.23 8.11
C ASP A 47 2.25 1.06 6.71
N ILE A 48 2.66 0.01 6.01
CA ILE A 48 2.07 -0.41 4.74
C ILE A 48 1.76 -1.90 4.79
N GLN A 49 0.50 -2.25 4.52
CA GLN A 49 0.03 -3.62 4.59
C GLN A 49 -0.69 -4.01 3.30
N ARG A 50 -0.40 -5.21 2.78
CA ARG A 50 -1.17 -5.78 1.67
C ARG A 50 -2.49 -6.29 2.21
N VAL A 51 -3.60 -5.79 1.67
CA VAL A 51 -4.96 -6.15 2.10
C VAL A 51 -5.77 -6.90 1.03
N GLY A 52 -5.16 -7.16 -0.12
CA GLY A 52 -5.75 -7.94 -1.20
C GLY A 52 -4.83 -8.02 -2.41
N ASN A 53 -5.31 -8.64 -3.49
CA ASN A 53 -4.53 -8.75 -4.72
C ASN A 53 -4.28 -7.37 -5.35
N ASN A 54 -3.03 -6.90 -5.29
CA ASN A 54 -2.62 -5.55 -5.67
C ASN A 54 -3.40 -4.43 -4.95
N ILE A 55 -3.81 -4.65 -3.70
CA ILE A 55 -4.44 -3.62 -2.85
C ILE A 55 -3.62 -3.47 -1.57
N PHE A 56 -3.27 -2.24 -1.24
CA PHE A 56 -2.43 -1.88 -0.10
C PHE A 56 -3.11 -0.85 0.78
N LEU A 57 -2.95 -0.98 2.08
CA LEU A 57 -3.33 -0.01 3.09
C LEU A 57 -2.06 0.68 3.58
N CYS A 58 -2.02 2.00 3.49
CA CYS A 58 -0.94 2.82 4.05
C CYS A 58 -1.50 3.64 5.21
N THR A 59 -0.89 3.52 6.39
CA THR A 59 -1.30 4.23 7.59
C THR A 59 -0.20 5.15 8.10
N PRO A 60 -0.53 6.36 8.59
CA PRO A 60 0.36 7.18 9.40
C PRO A 60 0.56 6.61 10.81
N ASP A 61 1.48 7.18 11.59
CA ASP A 61 1.85 6.76 12.95
C ASP A 61 0.70 6.82 13.97
N ASN A 62 -0.30 7.68 13.74
CA ASN A 62 -1.47 7.85 14.61
C ASN A 62 -2.58 6.81 14.39
N VAL A 63 -2.38 5.83 13.50
CA VAL A 63 -3.37 4.80 13.17
C VAL A 63 -2.79 3.41 13.42
N GLU A 64 -3.33 2.72 14.42
CA GLU A 64 -3.00 1.33 14.72
C GLU A 64 -3.85 0.36 13.88
N VAL A 65 -3.20 -0.58 13.20
CA VAL A 65 -3.87 -1.63 12.43
C VAL A 65 -3.77 -2.94 13.20
N ASN A 66 -4.93 -3.52 13.51
CA ASN A 66 -5.02 -4.79 14.23
C ASN A 66 -5.54 -5.91 13.32
N GLY A 67 -4.94 -7.09 13.47
CA GLY A 67 -5.25 -8.27 12.67
C GLY A 67 -4.31 -8.45 11.48
N SER A 68 -4.22 -9.68 10.98
CA SER A 68 -3.45 -10.01 9.78
C SER A 68 -4.40 -10.60 8.75
N ILE A 69 -4.34 -10.08 7.52
CA ILE A 69 -4.95 -10.79 6.40
C ILE A 69 -4.03 -11.97 6.09
N SER A 70 -4.45 -13.16 6.50
CA SER A 70 -3.79 -14.39 6.10
C SER A 70 -3.75 -14.42 4.58
N GLU A 71 -2.56 -14.53 4.00
CA GLU A 71 -2.40 -14.86 2.59
C GLU A 71 -2.91 -16.29 2.40
N MET A 72 -4.23 -16.47 2.33
CA MET A 72 -4.83 -17.62 1.68
C MET A 72 -4.58 -17.38 0.20
N LEU A 73 -3.36 -17.74 -0.20
CA LEU A 73 -2.86 -17.68 -1.56
C LEU A 73 -3.91 -18.31 -2.48
N ASP A 74 -4.21 -17.60 -3.57
CA ASP A 74 -5.01 -18.07 -4.70
C ASP A 74 -4.32 -19.28 -5.38
N GLU A 75 -4.16 -20.41 -4.68
CA GLU A 75 -3.64 -21.67 -5.25
C GLU A 75 -4.65 -22.35 -6.19
N GLN A 76 -5.83 -21.76 -6.43
CA GLN A 76 -6.89 -22.39 -7.24
C GLN A 76 -7.00 -21.90 -8.69
N ASN A 77 -6.13 -20.99 -9.18
CA ASN A 77 -6.22 -20.52 -10.57
C ASN A 77 -5.22 -21.21 -11.55
N PHE A 78 -4.66 -22.37 -11.18
CA PHE A 78 -3.79 -23.18 -12.05
C PHE A 78 -4.11 -24.69 -12.09
N MET A 79 -5.36 -25.10 -11.86
CA MET A 79 -5.84 -26.43 -12.28
C MET A 79 -6.98 -26.32 -13.29
#